data_AF-G2PH23-F1
#
_entry.id   AF-G2PH23-F1
#
_cell.length_a   1.000
_cell.length_b   1.000
_cell.length_c   1.000
_cell.angle_alpha   90.00
_cell.angle_beta   90.00
_cell.angle_gamma   90.00
#
_symmetry.space_group_name_H-M   'P 1'
#
loop_
_entity.id
_entity.type
_entity.pdbx_description
1 polymer ?
#
loop_
_entity_poly.entity_id
_entity_poly.type
_entity_poly.pdbx_seq_one_letter_code
_entity_poly.pdbx_strand_id
1 'polypeptide(L)'
;MEAANLASIAMQMISGLATSAGTSVGTAAGEEVSRLVRDRLRGSQEGRAALTQLDQEPGSPEAESQVRTILTRALADDPDFATRLETAATQNTLHAGRDMTVQTVSVSSSTVKGTINIGPLTITKSRGAYLALGAAVIALALLLALGTYGAVQVISINNSPSTPSPDPTTTPATPSTGSTTTPQAGSGPKLEPITTRNAAKAVMPDQSVLPAGWSAAGEPDVVTASEAKYPVDPDDPPLEGGIELTGPDYGITLQMDFFETAASASNRFNRYDIIAGWEIDQHSESLAMPKIGDDSMAFIDYTPSDHVAGMVAAARIGTITCQVAATDTVHPADHADEVFAFTRMCIQRAKQGQQRRTPEASWKPAPSHGHRLPCLGAGAGKGSRLVAGVVADPHRQCLEGADSLALMRR
;
A
#
# COMPACT_ATOMS: atom_id res chain seq x y z
N MET A 1 10.38 -23.15 8.35
CA MET A 1 10.78 -22.52 9.65
C MET A 1 10.87 -23.58 10.76
N GLU A 2 11.50 -23.34 11.92
CA GLU A 2 11.35 -24.27 13.07
C GLU A 2 9.92 -24.22 13.64
N ALA A 3 9.36 -25.38 14.00
CA ALA A 3 7.97 -25.51 14.46
C ALA A 3 7.65 -24.65 15.70
N ALA A 4 8.58 -24.55 16.66
CA ALA A 4 8.41 -23.72 17.85
C ALA A 4 8.40 -22.21 17.52
N ASN A 5 9.18 -21.78 16.52
CA ASN A 5 9.19 -20.39 16.06
C ASN A 5 7.87 -20.05 15.33
N LEU A 6 7.44 -20.92 14.41
CA LEU A 6 6.18 -20.75 13.67
C LEU A 6 4.96 -20.75 14.62
N ALA A 7 4.96 -21.58 15.67
CA ALA A 7 3.94 -21.55 16.72
C ALA A 7 3.94 -20.24 17.51
N SER A 8 5.12 -19.64 17.76
CA SER A 8 5.22 -18.33 18.43
C SER A 8 4.67 -17.20 17.56
N ILE A 9 5.00 -17.19 16.26
CA ILE A 9 4.51 -16.20 15.29
C ILE A 9 2.98 -16.28 15.15
N ALA A 10 2.43 -17.49 15.00
CA ALA A 10 0.98 -17.68 14.92
C ALA A 10 0.27 -17.24 16.22
N MET A 11 0.87 -17.49 17.40
CA MET A 11 0.31 -17.01 18.67
C MET A 11 0.33 -15.48 18.78
N GLN A 12 1.37 -14.79 18.31
CA GLN A 12 1.43 -13.32 18.29
C GLN A 12 0.34 -12.72 17.39
N MET A 13 0.05 -13.35 16.25
CA MET A 13 -1.07 -12.93 15.38
C MET A 13 -2.43 -13.15 16.07
N ILE A 14 -2.61 -14.28 16.77
CA ILE A 14 -3.86 -14.59 17.49
C ILE A 14 -4.08 -13.66 18.70
N SER A 15 -3.05 -13.38 19.49
CA SER A 15 -3.16 -12.48 20.65
C SER A 15 -3.32 -11.02 20.23
N GLY A 16 -2.68 -10.59 19.13
CA GLY A 16 -2.90 -9.28 18.52
C GLY A 16 -4.35 -9.06 18.13
N LEU A 17 -4.97 -10.03 17.45
CA LEU A 17 -6.40 -9.99 17.13
C LEU A 17 -7.28 -9.93 18.39
N ALA A 18 -7.00 -10.76 19.40
CA ALA A 18 -7.80 -10.83 20.63
C ALA A 18 -7.73 -9.55 21.50
N THR A 19 -6.62 -8.81 21.43
CA THR A 19 -6.39 -7.62 22.25
C THR A 19 -6.89 -6.31 21.58
N SER A 20 -7.40 -6.38 20.35
CA SER A 20 -7.77 -5.23 19.51
C SER A 20 -9.08 -4.51 19.94
N ALA A 21 -9.11 -4.00 21.17
CA ALA A 21 -10.07 -2.99 21.60
C ALA A 21 -9.71 -1.60 21.04
N GLY A 22 -9.82 -1.44 19.73
CA GLY A 22 -9.49 -0.22 18.98
C GLY A 22 -8.44 -0.45 17.89
N THR A 23 -8.72 0.09 16.70
CA THR A 23 -7.79 0.34 15.57
C THR A 23 -6.90 -0.82 15.05
N SER A 24 -7.44 -1.51 14.05
CA SER A 24 -6.78 -1.75 12.75
C SER A 24 -5.47 -2.57 12.64
N VAL A 25 -5.35 -3.71 13.32
CA VAL A 25 -4.49 -4.83 12.86
C VAL A 25 -5.34 -6.08 12.58
N GLY A 26 -6.30 -5.92 11.66
CA GLY A 26 -7.20 -6.96 11.19
C GLY A 26 -6.96 -7.33 9.73
N THR A 27 -5.73 -7.73 9.37
CA THR A 27 -5.44 -8.18 8.01
C THR A 27 -6.10 -9.55 7.74
N ALA A 28 -6.61 -9.77 6.53
CA ALA A 28 -7.21 -11.04 6.12
C ALA A 28 -6.25 -12.24 6.31
N ALA A 29 -4.93 -12.00 6.28
CA ALA A 29 -3.92 -13.00 6.58
C ALA A 29 -3.89 -13.40 8.07
N GLY A 30 -4.11 -12.47 9.00
CA GLY A 30 -4.28 -12.78 10.43
C GLY A 30 -5.53 -13.62 10.69
N GLU A 31 -6.64 -13.30 10.00
CA GLU A 31 -7.86 -14.11 10.05
C GLU A 31 -7.63 -15.53 9.50
N GLU A 32 -6.93 -15.67 8.38
CA GLU A 32 -6.62 -16.97 7.76
C GLU A 32 -5.68 -17.81 8.65
N VAL A 33 -4.64 -17.22 9.25
CA VAL A 33 -3.77 -17.88 10.24
C VAL A 33 -4.60 -18.34 11.46
N SER A 34 -5.44 -17.46 12.00
CA SER A 34 -6.34 -17.79 13.12
C SER A 34 -7.32 -18.92 12.77
N ARG A 35 -7.87 -18.91 11.56
CA ARG A 35 -8.77 -19.95 11.03
C ARG A 35 -8.05 -21.29 10.90
N LEU A 36 -6.89 -21.33 10.26
CA LEU A 36 -6.08 -22.55 10.09
C LEU A 36 -5.70 -23.17 11.44
N VAL A 37 -5.27 -22.36 12.41
CA VAL A 37 -4.94 -22.83 13.77
C VAL A 37 -6.18 -23.33 14.50
N ARG A 38 -7.29 -22.59 14.48
CA ARG A 38 -8.55 -23.00 15.13
C ARG A 38 -9.10 -24.29 14.54
N ASP A 39 -9.12 -24.43 13.22
CA ASP A 39 -9.61 -25.63 12.54
C ASP A 39 -8.73 -26.86 12.88
N ARG A 40 -7.40 -26.70 12.93
CA ARG A 40 -6.49 -27.79 13.29
C ARG A 40 -6.63 -28.22 14.75
N LEU A 41 -6.73 -27.26 15.68
CA LEU A 41 -6.87 -27.52 17.12
C LEU A 41 -8.25 -28.11 17.46
N ARG A 42 -9.32 -27.67 16.78
CA ARG A 42 -10.69 -28.23 16.91
C ARG A 42 -10.76 -29.72 16.59
N GLY A 43 -9.88 -30.22 15.73
CA GLY A 43 -9.76 -31.66 15.42
C GLY A 43 -9.27 -32.54 16.58
N SER A 44 -8.86 -31.96 17.72
CA SER A 44 -8.39 -32.68 18.91
C SER A 44 -9.25 -32.37 20.14
N GLN A 45 -9.21 -33.22 21.17
CA GLN A 45 -9.86 -32.91 22.45
C GLN A 45 -9.05 -31.89 23.27
N GLU A 46 -7.72 -32.04 23.32
CA GLU A 46 -6.80 -31.11 24.00
C GLU A 46 -6.88 -29.70 23.40
N GLY A 47 -6.80 -29.57 22.07
CA GLY A 47 -6.86 -28.28 21.39
C GLY A 47 -8.21 -27.56 21.56
N ARG A 48 -9.33 -28.29 21.64
CA ARG A 48 -10.63 -27.70 21.99
C ARG A 48 -10.66 -27.17 23.42
N ALA A 49 -10.10 -27.90 24.38
CA ALA A 49 -10.02 -27.45 25.77
C ALA A 49 -9.14 -26.19 25.91
N ALA A 50 -7.95 -26.19 25.29
CA ALA A 50 -7.04 -25.05 25.32
C ALA A 50 -7.60 -23.80 24.61
N LEU A 51 -8.28 -23.97 23.46
CA LEU A 51 -9.02 -22.87 22.82
C LEU A 51 -10.15 -22.34 23.71
N THR A 52 -10.91 -23.23 24.37
CA THR A 52 -11.98 -22.82 25.29
C THR A 52 -11.42 -22.04 26.48
N GLN A 53 -10.25 -22.41 27.00
CA GLN A 53 -9.60 -21.64 28.06
C GLN A 53 -9.11 -20.27 27.55
N LEU A 54 -8.49 -20.22 26.37
CA LEU A 54 -8.04 -18.95 25.77
C LEU A 54 -9.20 -17.99 25.46
N ASP A 55 -10.35 -18.51 25.02
CA ASP A 55 -11.57 -17.72 24.80
C ASP A 55 -12.22 -17.24 26.12
N GLN A 56 -11.98 -17.93 27.25
CA GLN A 56 -12.47 -17.55 28.59
C GLN A 56 -11.54 -16.56 29.30
N GLU A 57 -10.23 -16.72 29.12
CA GLU A 57 -9.17 -15.96 29.80
C GLU A 57 -8.20 -15.34 28.78
N PRO A 58 -8.68 -14.43 27.89
CA PRO A 58 -7.81 -13.76 26.92
C PRO A 58 -6.71 -12.97 27.63
N GLY A 59 -5.45 -13.28 27.31
CA GLY A 59 -4.27 -12.73 27.96
C GLY A 59 -3.74 -13.52 29.18
N SER A 60 -4.31 -14.69 29.51
CA SER A 60 -3.65 -15.61 30.47
C SER A 60 -2.38 -16.20 29.84
N PRO A 61 -1.19 -16.04 30.47
CA PRO A 61 0.04 -16.65 29.96
C PRO A 61 0.00 -18.18 30.05
N GLU A 62 -0.77 -18.76 30.98
CA GLU A 62 -1.01 -20.21 31.06
C GLU A 62 -1.83 -20.72 29.87
N ALA A 63 -2.91 -20.01 29.50
CA ALA A 63 -3.75 -20.36 28.35
C ALA A 63 -2.96 -20.26 27.03
N GLU A 64 -2.21 -19.17 26.84
CA GLU A 64 -1.33 -19.00 25.67
C GLU A 64 -0.23 -20.08 25.60
N SER A 65 0.38 -20.44 26.72
CA SER A 65 1.42 -21.47 26.80
C SER A 65 0.87 -22.88 26.44
N GLN A 66 -0.34 -23.20 26.89
CA GLN A 66 -1.02 -24.44 26.51
C GLN A 66 -1.30 -24.50 25.01
N VAL A 67 -1.88 -23.45 24.43
CA VAL A 67 -2.16 -23.39 22.98
C VAL A 67 -0.86 -23.47 22.17
N ARG A 68 0.20 -22.76 22.58
CA ARG A 68 1.53 -22.83 21.94
C ARG A 68 2.12 -24.25 21.99
N THR A 69 1.99 -24.94 23.12
CA THR A 69 2.49 -26.31 23.30
C THR A 69 1.78 -27.30 22.39
N ILE A 70 0.44 -27.23 22.32
CA ILE A 70 -0.37 -28.10 21.45
C ILE A 70 -0.12 -27.78 19.98
N LEU A 71 -0.02 -26.49 19.61
CA LEU A 71 0.30 -26.06 18.25
C LEU A 71 1.70 -26.53 17.81
N THR A 72 2.71 -26.44 18.68
CA THR A 72 4.06 -26.93 18.38
C THR A 72 4.07 -28.43 18.12
N ARG A 73 3.31 -29.21 18.90
CA ARG A 73 3.14 -30.66 18.67
C ARG A 73 2.42 -30.93 17.35
N ALA A 74 1.31 -30.25 17.09
CA ALA A 74 0.55 -30.39 15.84
C ALA A 74 1.38 -30.04 14.60
N LEU A 75 2.32 -29.08 14.68
CA LEU A 75 3.25 -28.74 13.60
C LEU A 75 4.38 -29.78 13.43
N ALA A 76 4.78 -30.48 14.49
CA ALA A 76 5.74 -31.57 14.40
C ALA A 76 5.12 -32.87 13.84
N ASP A 77 3.85 -33.13 14.16
CA ASP A 77 3.11 -34.31 13.69
C ASP A 77 2.58 -34.18 12.25
N ASP A 78 2.49 -32.97 11.69
CA ASP A 78 1.81 -32.64 10.42
C ASP A 78 2.57 -31.57 9.62
N PRO A 79 3.53 -31.98 8.75
CA PRO A 79 4.34 -31.03 7.97
C PRO A 79 3.52 -30.27 6.92
N ASP A 80 2.43 -30.84 6.39
CA ASP A 80 1.56 -30.17 5.42
C ASP A 80 0.74 -29.03 6.08
N PHE A 81 0.39 -29.18 7.35
CA PHE A 81 -0.13 -28.07 8.15
C PHE A 81 0.94 -26.99 8.39
N ALA A 82 2.18 -27.38 8.68
CA ALA A 82 3.28 -26.42 8.85
C ALA A 82 3.53 -25.60 7.58
N THR A 83 3.59 -26.20 6.39
CA THR A 83 3.76 -25.47 5.12
C THR A 83 2.60 -24.53 4.82
N ARG A 84 1.35 -24.93 5.11
CA ARG A 84 0.18 -24.04 4.94
C ARG A 84 0.20 -22.86 5.91
N LEU A 85 0.54 -23.10 7.17
CA LEU A 85 0.65 -22.05 8.18
C LEU A 85 1.82 -21.10 7.87
N GLU A 86 2.96 -21.62 7.42
CA GLU A 86 4.12 -20.83 6.95
C GLU A 86 3.76 -20.00 5.71
N THR A 87 2.98 -20.55 4.76
CA THR A 87 2.51 -19.79 3.58
C THR A 87 1.62 -18.61 3.99
N ALA A 88 0.59 -18.86 4.82
CA ALA A 88 -0.32 -17.82 5.30
C ALA A 88 0.39 -16.76 6.16
N ALA A 89 1.32 -17.19 7.03
CA ALA A 89 2.13 -16.27 7.85
C ALA A 89 3.13 -15.47 7.00
N THR A 90 3.73 -16.06 5.97
CA THR A 90 4.71 -15.37 5.12
C THR A 90 4.04 -14.35 4.19
N GLN A 91 2.83 -14.65 3.70
CA GLN A 91 1.97 -13.68 3.03
C GLN A 91 1.70 -12.46 3.94
N ASN A 92 1.54 -12.67 5.26
CA ASN A 92 1.43 -11.57 6.22
C ASN A 92 2.76 -10.82 6.45
N THR A 93 3.92 -11.50 6.53
CA THR A 93 5.21 -10.82 6.73
C THR A 93 5.67 -10.01 5.51
N LEU A 94 5.22 -10.38 4.30
CA LEU A 94 5.39 -9.57 3.09
C LEU A 94 4.47 -8.33 3.08
N HIS A 95 3.51 -8.23 4.01
CA HIS A 95 2.68 -7.03 4.24
C HIS A 95 3.08 -6.26 5.52
N ALA A 96 3.84 -6.87 6.43
CA ALA A 96 4.43 -6.22 7.62
C ALA A 96 5.90 -5.80 7.39
N GLY A 97 6.23 -5.48 6.13
CA GLY A 97 7.58 -5.55 5.57
C GLY A 97 8.56 -4.41 5.87
N ARG A 98 8.65 -3.90 7.10
CA ARG A 98 9.89 -3.23 7.59
C ARG A 98 10.07 -3.29 9.11
N ASP A 99 11.07 -4.09 9.49
CA ASP A 99 11.81 -4.13 10.77
C ASP A 99 11.02 -3.82 12.07
N MET A 100 9.95 -4.59 12.30
CA MET A 100 9.12 -4.50 13.51
C MET A 100 9.83 -5.12 14.73
N THR A 101 10.90 -4.48 15.21
CA THR A 101 11.52 -4.79 16.50
C THR A 101 10.61 -4.27 17.62
N VAL A 102 9.64 -5.08 18.06
CA VAL A 102 8.70 -4.72 19.15
C VAL A 102 9.43 -4.59 20.48
N GLN A 103 9.97 -3.40 20.76
CA GLN A 103 10.39 -3.01 22.11
C GLN A 103 9.23 -2.33 22.84
N THR A 104 8.46 -3.11 23.59
CA THR A 104 7.53 -2.57 24.59
C THR A 104 8.31 -1.86 25.70
N VAL A 105 8.44 -0.54 25.61
CA VAL A 105 9.06 0.29 26.65
C VAL A 105 7.96 0.92 27.52
N SER A 106 7.79 0.43 28.75
CA SER A 106 6.97 1.14 29.74
C SER A 106 7.74 2.32 30.33
N VAL A 107 7.36 3.54 29.95
CA VAL A 107 7.99 4.77 30.46
C VAL A 107 7.34 5.17 31.78
N SER A 108 7.93 4.74 32.89
CA SER A 108 7.67 5.35 34.21
C SER A 108 8.38 6.70 34.31
N SER A 109 7.61 7.75 34.58
CA SER A 109 8.08 9.15 34.61
C SER A 109 9.04 9.44 35.78
N SER A 110 10.34 9.61 35.48
CA SER A 110 11.21 10.47 36.29
C SER A 110 12.43 10.98 35.50
N THR A 111 12.81 12.23 35.73
CA THR A 111 13.81 12.94 34.94
C THR A 111 15.24 12.57 35.35
N VAL A 112 16.01 11.90 34.47
CA VAL A 112 17.43 11.62 34.71
C VAL A 112 18.26 11.87 33.44
N LYS A 113 19.28 12.74 33.55
CA LYS A 113 20.40 12.78 32.59
C LYS A 113 21.28 11.55 32.84
N GLY A 114 21.19 10.53 31.97
CA GLY A 114 21.97 9.30 32.15
C GLY A 114 22.04 8.45 30.88
N THR A 115 23.15 7.72 30.74
CA THR A 115 23.46 6.82 29.62
C THR A 115 22.36 5.79 29.37
N ILE A 116 21.89 5.67 28.13
CA ILE A 116 20.88 4.68 27.74
C ILE A 116 21.54 3.30 27.66
N ASN A 117 21.18 2.41 28.57
CA ASN A 117 21.53 0.99 28.50
C ASN A 117 20.38 0.20 27.85
N ILE A 118 20.60 -0.30 26.63
CA ILE A 118 19.64 -1.14 25.90
C ILE A 118 20.02 -2.61 26.07
N GLY A 119 19.45 -3.27 27.08
CA GLY A 119 19.65 -4.71 27.32
C GLY A 119 21.13 -5.11 27.44
N PRO A 120 21.52 -6.34 27.05
CA PRO A 120 22.89 -6.84 27.19
C PRO A 120 23.89 -6.26 26.17
N LEU A 121 23.50 -5.31 25.32
CA LEU A 121 24.35 -4.71 24.30
C LEU A 121 24.59 -3.22 24.56
N THR A 122 25.55 -2.93 25.45
CA THR A 122 26.18 -1.62 25.54
C THR A 122 26.97 -1.32 24.26
N ILE A 123 26.33 -0.68 23.28
CA ILE A 123 27.01 -0.11 22.11
C ILE A 123 27.83 1.11 22.58
N THR A 124 29.01 0.84 23.11
CA THR A 124 30.02 1.87 23.36
C THR A 124 30.51 2.43 22.02
N LYS A 125 30.58 3.76 21.90
CA LYS A 125 31.25 4.44 20.77
C LYS A 125 32.76 4.15 20.82
N SER A 126 33.15 2.96 20.39
CA SER A 126 34.55 2.57 20.31
C SER A 126 35.19 3.22 19.08
N ARG A 127 36.41 3.73 19.24
CA ARG A 127 37.18 4.30 18.11
C ARG A 127 37.48 3.26 17.02
N GLY A 128 37.34 1.96 17.32
CA GLY A 128 37.49 0.87 16.36
C GLY A 128 36.40 0.83 15.28
N ALA A 129 35.17 1.28 15.58
CA ALA A 129 34.08 1.30 14.60
C ALA A 129 34.40 2.22 13.40
N TYR A 130 35.04 3.36 13.63
CA TYR A 130 35.48 4.28 12.58
C TYR A 130 36.62 3.71 11.73
N LEU A 131 37.52 2.90 12.31
CA LEU A 131 38.56 2.20 11.56
C LEU A 131 37.99 1.09 10.68
N ALA A 132 37.01 0.33 11.18
CA ALA A 132 36.30 -0.68 10.38
C ALA A 132 35.53 -0.05 9.21
N LEU A 133 34.85 1.08 9.44
CA LEU A 133 34.16 1.83 8.39
C LEU A 133 35.15 2.35 7.33
N GLY A 134 36.30 2.90 7.75
CA GLY A 134 37.34 3.35 6.84
C GLY A 134 37.90 2.23 5.96
N ALA A 135 38.14 1.04 6.54
CA ALA A 135 38.59 -0.13 5.78
C ALA A 135 37.54 -0.60 4.75
N ALA A 136 36.26 -0.58 5.11
CA ALA A 136 35.17 -0.94 4.19
C ALA A 136 35.06 0.03 3.00
N VAL A 137 35.19 1.34 3.23
CA VAL A 137 35.18 2.36 2.15
C VAL A 137 36.37 2.17 1.20
N ILE A 138 37.57 1.85 1.72
CA ILE A 138 38.75 1.58 0.89
C ILE A 138 38.56 0.30 0.04
N ALA A 139 37.98 -0.76 0.62
CA ALA A 139 37.67 -1.98 -0.11
C ALA A 139 36.63 -1.75 -1.23
N LEU A 140 35.60 -0.95 -0.96
CA LEU A 140 34.59 -0.58 -1.96
C LEU A 140 35.21 0.23 -3.13
N ALA A 141 36.08 1.19 -2.82
CA ALA A 141 36.79 1.98 -3.82
C ALA A 141 37.71 1.11 -4.71
N LEU A 142 38.38 0.11 -4.14
CA LEU A 142 39.18 -0.86 -4.89
C LEU A 142 38.32 -1.75 -5.81
N LEU A 143 37.15 -2.19 -5.36
CA LEU A 143 36.22 -2.97 -6.19
C LEU A 143 35.70 -2.15 -7.38
N LEU A 144 35.37 -0.86 -7.18
CA LEU A 144 34.97 0.05 -8.25
C LEU A 144 36.10 0.30 -9.27
N ALA A 145 37.34 0.43 -8.78
CA ALA A 145 38.52 0.57 -9.64
C ALA A 145 38.80 -0.71 -10.48
N LEU A 146 38.63 -1.91 -9.90
CA LEU A 146 38.77 -3.16 -10.65
C LEU A 146 37.63 -3.38 -11.65
N GLY A 147 36.38 -3.09 -11.26
CA GLY A 147 35.21 -3.25 -12.14
C GLY A 147 35.26 -2.36 -13.38
N THR A 148 35.68 -1.09 -13.20
CA THR A 148 35.87 -0.16 -14.32
C THR A 148 37.02 -0.55 -15.24
N TYR A 149 38.10 -1.15 -14.72
CA TYR A 149 39.20 -1.68 -15.54
C TYR A 149 38.80 -2.94 -16.33
N GLY A 150 37.96 -3.81 -15.77
CA GLY A 150 37.50 -5.03 -16.44
C GLY A 150 36.55 -4.81 -17.61
N ALA A 151 35.67 -3.80 -17.55
CA ALA A 151 34.64 -3.56 -18.56
C ALA A 151 35.19 -3.20 -19.96
N VAL A 152 36.40 -2.65 -20.05
CA VAL A 152 36.97 -2.13 -21.30
C VAL A 152 37.49 -3.23 -22.24
N GLN A 153 37.78 -4.45 -21.74
CA GLN A 153 38.31 -5.54 -22.58
C GLN A 153 37.25 -6.37 -23.32
N VAL A 154 35.96 -6.27 -22.95
CA VAL A 154 34.93 -7.20 -23.45
C VAL A 154 34.22 -6.72 -24.74
N ILE A 155 34.40 -5.46 -25.14
CA ILE A 155 33.64 -4.83 -26.25
C ILE A 155 34.32 -5.02 -27.63
N SER A 156 35.49 -5.65 -27.71
CA SER A 156 36.23 -5.88 -28.98
C SER A 156 36.11 -7.30 -29.53
N ILE A 157 34.89 -7.85 -29.66
CA ILE A 157 34.66 -9.12 -30.38
C ILE A 157 33.46 -9.01 -31.35
N ASN A 158 33.80 -9.10 -32.65
CA ASN A 158 32.97 -9.50 -33.81
C ASN A 158 31.88 -8.56 -34.36
N ASN A 159 32.26 -7.83 -35.42
CA ASN A 159 31.38 -7.54 -36.56
C ASN A 159 31.37 -8.73 -37.55
N SER A 160 30.20 -9.13 -38.08
CA SER A 160 29.96 -9.29 -39.54
C SER A 160 28.51 -9.74 -39.88
N PRO A 161 27.95 -9.37 -41.05
CA PRO A 161 26.53 -9.56 -41.38
C PRO A 161 26.23 -10.70 -42.38
N SER A 162 25.02 -11.27 -42.30
CA SER A 162 24.28 -12.05 -43.34
C SER A 162 22.91 -12.48 -42.80
N THR A 163 21.85 -12.82 -43.55
CA THR A 163 21.36 -12.49 -44.91
C THR A 163 19.88 -12.94 -44.97
N PRO A 164 18.92 -12.18 -45.52
CA PRO A 164 17.49 -12.51 -45.40
C PRO A 164 17.03 -13.61 -46.38
N SER A 165 16.04 -14.40 -45.99
CA SER A 165 15.15 -15.12 -46.91
C SER A 165 13.77 -15.41 -46.28
N PRO A 166 12.70 -15.54 -47.09
CA PRO A 166 11.32 -15.51 -46.62
C PRO A 166 10.63 -16.88 -46.65
N ASP A 167 9.32 -16.80 -46.39
CA ASP A 167 8.22 -17.65 -46.89
C ASP A 167 7.62 -18.75 -45.99
N PRO A 168 6.29 -19.03 -46.17
CA PRO A 168 5.41 -19.38 -45.07
C PRO A 168 5.05 -20.87 -45.04
N THR A 169 4.41 -21.31 -43.96
CA THR A 169 3.67 -22.59 -43.95
C THR A 169 2.32 -22.44 -43.28
N THR A 170 1.31 -22.24 -44.12
CA THR A 170 -0.11 -22.31 -43.78
C THR A 170 -0.49 -23.75 -43.40
N THR A 171 -1.03 -23.96 -42.19
CA THR A 171 -1.64 -25.24 -41.80
C THR A 171 -3.14 -25.03 -41.54
N PRO A 172 -4.05 -25.73 -42.26
CA PRO A 172 -5.49 -25.52 -42.16
C PRO A 172 -6.12 -26.16 -40.91
N ALA A 173 -7.27 -25.62 -40.51
CA ALA A 173 -7.97 -25.95 -39.27
C ALA A 173 -8.60 -27.35 -39.24
N THR A 174 -8.67 -27.94 -38.05
CA THR A 174 -9.53 -29.10 -37.74
C THR A 174 -10.82 -28.62 -37.06
N PRO A 175 -12.02 -28.97 -37.55
CA PRO A 175 -13.29 -28.56 -36.95
C PRO A 175 -13.67 -29.48 -35.77
N SER A 176 -13.37 -29.06 -34.54
CA SER A 176 -13.86 -29.77 -33.34
C SER A 176 -15.34 -29.48 -33.09
N THR A 177 -16.13 -30.53 -33.18
CA THR A 177 -17.60 -30.53 -33.08
C THR A 177 -18.07 -30.42 -31.62
N GLY A 178 -19.06 -29.56 -31.38
CA GLY A 178 -20.11 -29.74 -30.38
C GLY A 178 -19.69 -29.87 -28.91
N SER A 179 -19.67 -28.74 -28.19
CA SER A 179 -19.80 -28.75 -26.73
C SER A 179 -21.04 -27.95 -26.33
N THR A 180 -21.95 -28.59 -25.60
CA THR A 180 -23.29 -28.08 -25.28
C THR A 180 -23.21 -26.94 -24.27
N THR A 181 -23.54 -25.72 -24.69
CA THR A 181 -23.56 -24.54 -23.82
C THR A 181 -24.78 -24.55 -22.89
N THR A 182 -24.57 -24.95 -21.64
CA THR A 182 -25.46 -24.59 -20.53
C THR A 182 -25.60 -23.06 -20.47
N PRO A 183 -26.79 -22.48 -20.27
CA PRO A 183 -26.96 -21.02 -20.18
C PRO A 183 -26.25 -20.46 -18.92
N GLN A 184 -25.01 -20.00 -19.07
CA GLN A 184 -24.26 -19.40 -17.98
C GLN A 184 -24.83 -18.02 -17.67
N ALA A 185 -25.47 -17.91 -16.51
CA ALA A 185 -26.17 -16.70 -16.11
C ALA A 185 -25.21 -15.51 -15.95
N GLY A 186 -25.49 -14.41 -16.65
CA GLY A 186 -24.97 -13.09 -16.30
C GLY A 186 -23.50 -12.83 -16.61
N SER A 187 -22.96 -13.30 -17.75
CA SER A 187 -21.72 -12.72 -18.30
C SER A 187 -21.95 -11.23 -18.63
N GLY A 188 -21.62 -10.35 -17.68
CA GLY A 188 -21.55 -8.92 -17.91
C GLY A 188 -20.54 -8.58 -19.03
N PRO A 189 -20.61 -7.37 -19.61
CA PRO A 189 -19.69 -6.96 -20.67
C PRO A 189 -18.23 -7.13 -20.21
N LYS A 190 -17.47 -7.92 -20.97
CA LYS A 190 -16.06 -8.20 -20.72
C LYS A 190 -15.28 -6.89 -20.70
N LEU A 191 -14.52 -6.66 -19.63
CA LEU A 191 -13.59 -5.54 -19.52
C LEU A 191 -12.32 -5.89 -20.30
N GLU A 192 -11.88 -4.99 -21.17
CA GLU A 192 -10.65 -5.14 -21.96
C GLU A 192 -9.50 -4.27 -21.39
N PRO A 193 -8.24 -4.70 -21.55
CA PRO A 193 -7.09 -3.91 -21.14
C PRO A 193 -6.95 -2.63 -21.98
N ILE A 194 -6.48 -1.54 -21.34
CA ILE A 194 -6.16 -0.28 -22.01
C ILE A 194 -4.65 -0.25 -22.26
N THR A 195 -4.25 -0.53 -23.50
CA THR A 195 -2.83 -0.72 -23.88
C THR A 195 -2.23 0.44 -24.69
N THR A 196 -2.94 1.55 -24.86
CA THR A 196 -2.45 2.72 -25.61
C THR A 196 -2.55 4.01 -24.81
N ARG A 197 -1.51 4.85 -24.90
CA ARG A 197 -1.42 6.15 -24.20
C ARG A 197 -2.65 7.03 -24.42
N ASN A 198 -3.16 7.07 -25.66
CA ASN A 198 -4.34 7.89 -25.99
C ASN A 198 -5.62 7.38 -25.32
N ALA A 199 -5.81 6.05 -25.21
CA ALA A 199 -6.97 5.48 -24.54
C ALA A 199 -6.87 5.62 -23.00
N ALA A 200 -5.66 5.49 -22.44
CA ALA A 200 -5.40 5.79 -21.02
C ALA A 200 -5.66 7.27 -20.69
N LYS A 201 -5.12 8.20 -21.50
CA LYS A 201 -5.36 9.64 -21.35
C LYS A 201 -6.84 10.02 -21.50
N ALA A 202 -7.60 9.34 -22.34
CA ALA A 202 -9.05 9.54 -22.47
C ALA A 202 -9.86 9.08 -21.23
N VAL A 203 -9.33 8.11 -20.47
CA VAL A 203 -9.93 7.64 -19.21
C VAL A 203 -9.65 8.59 -18.05
N MET A 204 -8.49 9.23 -18.01
CA MET A 204 -8.17 10.25 -17.01
C MET A 204 -9.25 11.35 -16.97
N PRO A 205 -9.56 11.94 -15.80
CA PRO A 205 -10.37 13.13 -15.72
C PRO A 205 -9.61 14.34 -16.28
N ASP A 206 -10.33 15.25 -16.91
CA ASP A 206 -9.84 16.56 -17.34
C ASP A 206 -10.58 17.69 -16.61
N GLN A 207 -10.20 18.94 -16.87
CA GLN A 207 -10.81 20.12 -16.26
C GLN A 207 -12.34 20.22 -16.43
N SER A 208 -12.92 19.61 -17.47
CA SER A 208 -14.36 19.72 -17.79
C SER A 208 -15.25 18.84 -16.89
N VAL A 209 -14.67 17.84 -16.23
CA VAL A 209 -15.40 16.92 -15.33
C VAL A 209 -15.23 17.23 -13.85
N LEU A 210 -14.46 18.27 -13.51
CA LEU A 210 -14.26 18.76 -12.14
C LEU A 210 -15.40 19.71 -11.71
N PRO A 211 -15.77 19.76 -10.41
CA PRO A 211 -16.75 20.70 -9.90
C PRO A 211 -16.15 22.12 -9.81
N ALA A 212 -17.02 23.12 -9.65
CA ALA A 212 -16.59 24.51 -9.53
C ALA A 212 -15.67 24.71 -8.31
N GLY A 213 -14.58 25.46 -8.50
CA GLY A 213 -13.56 25.69 -7.48
C GLY A 213 -12.35 24.76 -7.57
N TRP A 214 -12.42 23.69 -8.37
CA TRP A 214 -11.31 22.79 -8.64
C TRP A 214 -10.64 23.08 -10.00
N SER A 215 -9.31 23.05 -10.02
CA SER A 215 -8.51 23.20 -11.24
C SER A 215 -7.42 22.14 -11.35
N ALA A 216 -7.18 21.64 -12.56
CA ALA A 216 -6.00 20.81 -12.84
C ALA A 216 -4.75 21.67 -13.05
N ALA A 217 -3.60 21.20 -12.54
CA ALA A 217 -2.30 21.84 -12.78
C ALA A 217 -1.82 21.74 -14.25
N GLY A 218 -2.39 20.81 -15.02
CA GLY A 218 -2.12 20.60 -16.44
C GLY A 218 -3.07 19.59 -17.08
N GLU A 219 -2.77 19.17 -18.31
CA GLU A 219 -3.42 17.98 -18.87
C GLU A 219 -2.94 16.71 -18.15
N PRO A 220 -3.72 15.61 -18.15
CA PRO A 220 -3.22 14.33 -17.68
C PRO A 220 -1.96 13.92 -18.42
N ASP A 221 -0.90 13.63 -17.67
CA ASP A 221 0.32 13.03 -18.17
C ASP A 221 0.14 11.51 -18.17
N VAL A 222 0.60 10.85 -19.23
CA VAL A 222 0.56 9.39 -19.34
C VAL A 222 1.86 8.92 -19.97
N VAL A 223 2.67 8.24 -19.16
CA VAL A 223 4.00 7.75 -19.51
C VAL A 223 3.98 6.23 -19.71
N THR A 224 4.92 5.73 -20.49
CA THR A 224 5.23 4.29 -20.57
C THR A 224 6.30 3.91 -19.57
N ALA A 225 6.32 2.66 -19.09
CA ALA A 225 7.37 2.16 -18.19
C ALA A 225 8.81 2.44 -18.70
N SER A 226 9.02 2.41 -20.02
CA SER A 226 10.31 2.75 -20.66
C SER A 226 10.72 4.23 -20.59
N GLU A 227 9.78 5.15 -20.33
CA GLU A 227 10.05 6.59 -20.16
C GLU A 227 10.37 6.95 -18.70
N ALA A 228 9.96 6.11 -17.73
CA ALA A 228 10.10 6.36 -16.31
C ALA A 228 11.56 6.35 -15.80
N LYS A 229 12.54 5.92 -16.61
CA LYS A 229 13.99 5.86 -16.33
C LYS A 229 14.47 4.93 -15.20
N TYR A 230 13.57 4.33 -14.43
CA TYR A 230 13.92 3.30 -13.44
C TYR A 230 14.01 1.91 -14.08
N PRO A 231 14.72 0.95 -13.46
CA PRO A 231 14.63 -0.45 -13.85
C PRO A 231 13.20 -0.94 -13.65
N VAL A 232 12.53 -1.24 -14.76
CA VAL A 232 11.13 -1.72 -14.80
C VAL A 232 11.07 -3.10 -14.12
N ASP A 233 10.32 -3.21 -13.03
CA ASP A 233 9.91 -4.50 -12.46
C ASP A 233 9.02 -5.20 -13.51
N PRO A 234 9.17 -6.51 -13.82
CA PRO A 234 8.23 -7.21 -14.69
C PRO A 234 6.75 -7.12 -14.25
N ASP A 235 6.48 -6.79 -12.98
CA ASP A 235 5.14 -6.51 -12.45
C ASP A 235 4.70 -5.02 -12.56
N ASP A 236 5.54 -4.11 -13.06
CA ASP A 236 5.18 -2.70 -13.26
C ASP A 236 4.17 -2.49 -14.40
N PRO A 237 3.33 -1.44 -14.32
CA PRO A 237 2.34 -1.16 -15.35
C PRO A 237 3.00 -0.69 -16.65
N PRO A 238 2.59 -1.20 -17.84
CA PRO A 238 3.07 -0.70 -19.13
C PRO A 238 2.74 0.77 -19.38
N LEU A 239 1.67 1.30 -18.77
CA LEU A 239 1.29 2.71 -18.79
C LEU A 239 0.91 3.19 -17.38
N GLU A 240 1.40 4.37 -17.02
CA GLU A 240 1.06 5.08 -15.77
C GLU A 240 0.50 6.47 -16.13
N GLY A 241 -0.62 6.85 -15.54
CA GLY A 241 -1.28 8.13 -15.75
C GLY A 241 -1.35 8.95 -14.47
N GLY A 242 -0.95 10.22 -14.52
CA GLY A 242 -0.94 11.14 -13.38
C GLY A 242 -1.60 12.48 -13.68
N ILE A 243 -2.29 13.06 -12.69
CA ILE A 243 -2.75 14.46 -12.71
C ILE A 243 -2.84 15.03 -11.30
N GLU A 244 -2.39 16.27 -11.14
CA GLU A 244 -2.48 17.06 -9.90
C GLU A 244 -3.64 18.06 -10.02
N LEU A 245 -4.47 18.11 -8.99
CA LEU A 245 -5.65 18.95 -8.88
C LEU A 245 -5.54 19.84 -7.64
N THR A 246 -5.89 21.11 -7.80
CA THR A 246 -5.96 22.10 -6.72
C THR A 246 -7.43 22.44 -6.47
N GLY A 247 -7.90 22.23 -5.24
CA GLY A 247 -9.20 22.66 -4.76
C GLY A 247 -9.14 23.97 -3.97
N PRO A 248 -10.28 24.42 -3.40
CA PRO A 248 -10.32 25.63 -2.58
C PRO A 248 -9.53 25.51 -1.27
N ASP A 249 -9.57 24.34 -0.63
CA ASP A 249 -9.05 24.10 0.72
C ASP A 249 -7.87 23.11 0.76
N TYR A 250 -7.67 22.29 -0.27
CA TYR A 250 -6.65 21.22 -0.32
C TYR A 250 -6.30 20.76 -1.75
N GLY A 251 -5.23 19.96 -1.88
CA GLY A 251 -4.78 19.36 -3.14
C GLY A 251 -5.20 17.89 -3.27
N ILE A 252 -5.39 17.41 -4.52
CA ILE A 252 -5.55 16.00 -4.84
C ILE A 252 -4.56 15.59 -5.93
N THR A 253 -3.83 14.50 -5.69
CA THR A 253 -3.05 13.80 -6.72
C THR A 253 -3.78 12.52 -7.12
N LEU A 254 -4.01 12.34 -8.42
CA LEU A 254 -4.53 11.11 -9.01
C LEU A 254 -3.40 10.36 -9.70
N GLN A 255 -3.26 9.07 -9.38
CA GLN A 255 -2.47 8.11 -10.15
C GLN A 255 -3.37 6.97 -10.64
N MET A 256 -3.14 6.52 -11.87
CA MET A 256 -3.81 5.37 -12.48
C MET A 256 -2.79 4.48 -13.20
N ASP A 257 -2.64 3.24 -12.76
CA ASP A 257 -1.77 2.26 -13.38
C ASP A 257 -2.60 1.35 -14.30
N PHE A 258 -2.18 1.16 -15.55
CA PHE A 258 -2.90 0.38 -16.55
C PHE A 258 -2.12 -0.90 -16.90
N PHE A 259 -2.70 -2.06 -16.59
CA PHE A 259 -2.09 -3.38 -16.80
C PHE A 259 -2.69 -4.14 -17.99
N GLU A 260 -1.94 -5.11 -18.51
CA GLU A 260 -2.43 -6.06 -19.53
C GLU A 260 -3.39 -7.11 -18.96
N THR A 261 -3.28 -7.43 -17.66
CA THR A 261 -4.10 -8.48 -17.02
C THR A 261 -4.70 -8.01 -15.70
N ALA A 262 -5.85 -8.60 -15.33
CA ALA A 262 -6.47 -8.35 -14.04
C ALA A 262 -5.69 -8.97 -12.88
N ALA A 263 -4.89 -10.02 -13.15
CA ALA A 263 -4.02 -10.63 -12.15
C ALA A 263 -2.85 -9.70 -11.78
N SER A 264 -2.20 -9.07 -12.77
CA SER A 264 -1.16 -8.07 -12.55
C SER A 264 -1.70 -6.86 -11.78
N ALA A 265 -2.86 -6.33 -12.19
CA ALA A 265 -3.52 -5.24 -11.46
C ALA A 265 -3.91 -5.62 -10.03
N SER A 266 -4.34 -6.87 -9.79
CA SER A 266 -4.64 -7.37 -8.44
C SER A 266 -3.36 -7.59 -7.61
N ASN A 267 -2.26 -8.01 -8.24
CA ASN A 267 -0.96 -8.14 -7.57
C ASN A 267 -0.50 -6.75 -7.09
N ARG A 268 -0.47 -5.75 -7.97
CA ARG A 268 -0.17 -4.35 -7.62
C ARG A 268 -1.10 -3.83 -6.52
N PHE A 269 -2.41 -4.08 -6.62
CA PHE A 269 -3.39 -3.61 -5.62
C PHE A 269 -3.26 -4.30 -4.25
N ASN A 270 -2.58 -5.44 -4.16
CA ASN A 270 -2.28 -6.11 -2.90
C ASN A 270 -0.87 -5.78 -2.37
N ARG A 271 -0.05 -5.08 -3.17
CA ARG A 271 1.26 -4.54 -2.79
C ARG A 271 1.09 -3.17 -2.13
N TYR A 272 0.64 -3.19 -0.87
CA TYR A 272 0.46 -2.01 -0.02
C TYR A 272 1.72 -1.12 0.04
N ASP A 273 2.92 -1.70 -0.14
CA ASP A 273 4.20 -0.99 -0.24
C ASP A 273 4.29 0.00 -1.40
N ILE A 274 3.52 -0.16 -2.48
CA ILE A 274 3.62 0.66 -3.69
C ILE A 274 2.40 1.54 -3.95
N ILE A 275 1.23 1.27 -3.33
CA ILE A 275 -0.05 2.00 -3.59
C ILE A 275 -0.06 3.43 -2.99
N ALA A 276 1.12 4.02 -2.79
CA ALA A 276 1.26 5.45 -2.66
C ALA A 276 2.58 6.03 -3.21
N GLY A 277 3.66 5.25 -3.29
CA GLY A 277 5.03 5.81 -3.26
C GLY A 277 5.39 6.46 -1.91
N TRP A 278 4.42 6.48 -0.99
CA TRP A 278 4.55 6.81 0.41
C TRP A 278 4.63 5.44 1.08
N GLU A 279 5.70 5.17 1.82
CA GLU A 279 5.77 3.92 2.59
C GLU A 279 4.64 4.00 3.63
N ILE A 280 3.58 3.20 3.44
CA ILE A 280 2.49 3.06 4.42
C ILE A 280 3.14 2.52 5.70
N ASP A 281 3.49 3.43 6.59
CA ASP A 281 4.25 3.11 7.77
C ASP A 281 3.32 2.62 8.89
N GLN A 282 3.88 2.41 10.07
CA GLN A 282 3.11 1.90 11.21
C GLN A 282 2.13 2.93 11.80
N HIS A 283 2.03 4.14 11.23
CA HIS A 283 1.19 5.23 11.70
C HIS A 283 -0.07 5.45 10.85
N SER A 284 -0.19 4.82 9.68
CA SER A 284 -1.40 4.89 8.84
C SER A 284 -2.65 4.24 9.49
N GLU A 285 -3.77 4.97 9.58
CA GLU A 285 -5.05 4.47 10.09
C GLU A 285 -5.99 4.07 8.94
N SER A 286 -6.54 2.86 8.96
CA SER A 286 -7.48 2.40 7.91
C SER A 286 -8.85 3.08 8.03
N LEU A 287 -9.36 3.60 6.92
CA LEU A 287 -10.64 4.30 6.84
C LEU A 287 -11.71 3.46 6.10
N ALA A 288 -12.93 3.45 6.64
CA ALA A 288 -14.04 2.71 6.05
C ALA A 288 -14.49 3.33 4.71
N MET A 289 -14.15 2.66 3.60
CA MET A 289 -14.50 3.08 2.24
C MET A 289 -15.68 2.25 1.67
N PRO A 290 -16.69 2.89 1.05
CA PRO A 290 -17.72 2.15 0.32
C PRO A 290 -17.11 1.36 -0.84
N LYS A 291 -17.56 0.12 -1.07
CA LYS A 291 -17.01 -0.71 -2.15
C LYS A 291 -17.10 -0.02 -3.51
N ILE A 292 -15.94 0.24 -4.12
CA ILE A 292 -15.79 0.90 -5.41
C ILE A 292 -14.95 0.00 -6.32
N GLY A 293 -15.49 -0.38 -7.48
CA GLY A 293 -14.81 -1.30 -8.39
C GLY A 293 -14.87 -2.77 -7.92
N ASP A 294 -13.84 -3.52 -8.26
CA ASP A 294 -13.65 -4.91 -7.84
C ASP A 294 -13.17 -4.97 -6.38
N ASP A 295 -12.17 -4.13 -6.05
CA ASP A 295 -11.55 -3.99 -4.73
C ASP A 295 -11.35 -2.49 -4.42
N SER A 296 -11.42 -2.11 -3.14
CA SER A 296 -11.22 -0.73 -2.68
C SER A 296 -10.73 -0.67 -1.24
N MET A 297 -9.83 0.27 -0.94
CA MET A 297 -9.26 0.50 0.39
C MET A 297 -9.04 2.00 0.61
N ALA A 298 -9.01 2.44 1.88
CA ALA A 298 -8.61 3.79 2.22
C ALA A 298 -7.86 3.83 3.56
N PHE A 299 -7.01 4.83 3.70
CA PHE A 299 -6.26 5.11 4.91
C PHE A 299 -5.96 6.61 5.05
N ILE A 300 -5.80 7.05 6.29
CA ILE A 300 -5.25 8.36 6.65
C ILE A 300 -3.79 8.13 6.97
N ASP A 301 -2.91 8.92 6.38
CA ASP A 301 -1.48 8.83 6.62
C ASP A 301 -1.00 9.90 7.60
N TYR A 302 -0.07 9.54 8.47
CA TYR A 302 0.44 10.38 9.55
C TYR A 302 1.95 10.41 9.46
N THR A 303 2.53 11.62 9.42
CA THR A 303 3.98 11.76 9.54
C THR A 303 4.46 11.27 10.92
N PRO A 304 5.74 10.89 11.08
CA PRO A 304 6.32 10.49 12.36
C PRO A 304 6.29 11.55 13.49
N SER A 305 5.73 12.74 13.24
CA SER A 305 5.49 13.79 14.24
C SER A 305 4.01 13.90 14.63
N ASP A 306 3.21 12.88 14.37
CA ASP A 306 1.74 12.83 14.53
C ASP A 306 1.00 13.94 13.77
N HIS A 307 1.62 14.53 12.74
CA HIS A 307 0.95 15.47 11.85
C HIS A 307 0.34 14.69 10.69
N VAL A 308 -0.94 14.90 10.43
CA VAL A 308 -1.62 14.19 9.36
C VAL A 308 -1.02 14.62 8.02
N ALA A 309 -0.44 13.67 7.29
CA ALA A 309 0.23 13.91 6.01
C ALA A 309 -0.79 14.04 4.88
N GLY A 310 -1.87 13.27 4.97
CA GLY A 310 -2.94 13.26 3.99
C GLY A 310 -3.89 12.09 4.16
N MET A 311 -4.65 11.79 3.12
CA MET A 311 -5.48 10.59 3.02
C MET A 311 -5.35 9.99 1.64
N VAL A 312 -5.30 8.65 1.57
CA VAL A 312 -5.30 7.90 0.33
C VAL A 312 -6.56 7.06 0.22
N ALA A 313 -7.20 7.11 -0.94
CA ALA A 313 -8.23 6.17 -1.36
C ALA A 313 -7.78 5.46 -2.63
N ALA A 314 -7.79 4.13 -2.61
CA ALA A 314 -7.38 3.31 -3.74
C ALA A 314 -8.50 2.33 -4.12
N ALA A 315 -8.64 2.07 -5.42
CA ALA A 315 -9.57 1.08 -5.95
C ALA A 315 -9.03 0.41 -7.22
N ARG A 316 -9.50 -0.81 -7.49
CA ARG A 316 -9.18 -1.58 -8.70
C ARG A 316 -10.44 -1.85 -9.51
N ILE A 317 -10.34 -1.80 -10.84
CA ILE A 317 -11.37 -2.31 -11.75
C ILE A 317 -10.73 -3.00 -12.95
N GLY A 318 -11.02 -4.29 -13.12
CA GLY A 318 -10.46 -5.09 -14.20
C GLY A 318 -8.93 -5.09 -14.16
N THR A 319 -8.31 -4.37 -15.10
CA THR A 319 -6.85 -4.30 -15.32
C THR A 319 -6.28 -2.92 -14.97
N ILE A 320 -7.02 -2.09 -14.23
CA ILE A 320 -6.63 -0.73 -13.87
C ILE A 320 -6.71 -0.58 -12.36
N THR A 321 -5.65 -0.05 -11.74
CA THR A 321 -5.71 0.50 -10.38
C THR A 321 -5.85 2.02 -10.47
N CYS A 322 -6.48 2.60 -9.46
CA CYS A 322 -6.70 4.03 -9.31
C CYS A 322 -6.39 4.39 -7.86
N GLN A 323 -5.51 5.35 -7.66
CA GLN A 323 -5.14 5.87 -6.35
C GLN A 323 -5.37 7.38 -6.34
N VAL A 324 -6.02 7.87 -5.29
CA VAL A 324 -6.31 9.28 -5.05
C VAL A 324 -5.72 9.64 -3.70
N ALA A 325 -4.72 10.52 -3.69
CA ALA A 325 -4.15 11.08 -2.47
C ALA A 325 -4.64 12.53 -2.30
N ALA A 326 -5.15 12.88 -1.13
CA ALA A 326 -5.42 14.24 -0.71
C ALA A 326 -4.28 14.73 0.19
N THR A 327 -3.68 15.88 -0.15
CA THR A 327 -2.55 16.48 0.59
C THR A 327 -2.94 17.81 1.23
N ASP A 328 -2.14 18.26 2.19
CA ASP A 328 -2.24 19.59 2.83
C ASP A 328 -3.54 19.85 3.62
N THR A 329 -4.34 18.81 3.85
CA THR A 329 -5.53 18.86 4.70
C THR A 329 -5.17 18.86 6.19
N VAL A 330 -5.59 19.88 6.94
CA VAL A 330 -5.48 19.87 8.41
C VAL A 330 -6.32 18.73 9.03
N HIS A 331 -7.41 18.35 8.37
CA HIS A 331 -8.34 17.28 8.78
C HIS A 331 -8.80 16.44 7.56
N PRO A 332 -8.00 15.51 7.01
CA PRO A 332 -8.38 14.76 5.80
C PRO A 332 -9.66 13.94 5.97
N ALA A 333 -9.95 13.47 7.18
CA ALA A 333 -11.18 12.74 7.49
C ALA A 333 -12.45 13.54 7.12
N ASP A 334 -12.41 14.88 7.24
CA ASP A 334 -13.52 15.76 6.88
C ASP A 334 -13.75 15.82 5.35
N HIS A 335 -12.75 15.45 4.56
CA HIS A 335 -12.77 15.42 3.09
C HIS A 335 -12.97 14.01 2.51
N ALA A 336 -13.09 12.97 3.35
CA ALA A 336 -13.14 11.58 2.92
C ALA A 336 -14.25 11.27 1.89
N ASP A 337 -15.45 11.80 2.11
CA ASP A 337 -16.58 11.63 1.18
C ASP A 337 -16.32 12.23 -0.21
N GLU A 338 -15.56 13.34 -0.28
CA GLU A 338 -15.21 14.01 -1.52
C GLU A 338 -14.12 13.24 -2.28
N VAL A 339 -13.08 12.77 -1.57
CA VAL A 339 -12.04 11.86 -2.09
C VAL A 339 -12.63 10.54 -2.59
N PHE A 340 -13.58 9.95 -1.85
CA PHE A 340 -14.29 8.74 -2.27
C PHE A 340 -15.21 8.98 -3.48
N ALA A 341 -15.85 10.15 -3.57
CA ALA A 341 -16.65 10.53 -4.73
C ALA A 341 -15.78 10.69 -5.99
N PHE A 342 -14.60 11.30 -5.86
CA PHE A 342 -13.64 11.44 -6.95
C PHE A 342 -13.07 10.07 -7.39
N THR A 343 -12.63 9.23 -6.44
CA THR A 343 -12.15 7.87 -6.72
C THR A 343 -13.20 7.02 -7.45
N ARG A 344 -14.47 7.11 -7.01
CA ARG A 344 -15.60 6.43 -7.67
C ARG A 344 -15.80 6.90 -9.11
N MET A 345 -15.64 8.20 -9.38
CA MET A 345 -15.72 8.78 -10.71
C MET A 345 -14.59 8.25 -11.61
N CYS A 346 -13.34 8.26 -11.15
CA CYS A 346 -12.20 7.72 -11.90
C CYS A 346 -12.38 6.23 -12.25
N ILE A 347 -12.86 5.41 -11.30
CA ILE A 347 -13.18 3.99 -11.53
C ILE A 347 -14.35 3.79 -12.52
N GLN A 348 -15.34 4.69 -12.54
CA GLN A 348 -16.39 4.66 -13.55
C GLN A 348 -15.86 5.01 -14.95
N ARG A 349 -14.96 6.01 -15.06
CA ARG A 349 -14.29 6.34 -16.33
C ARG A 349 -13.41 5.20 -16.82
N ALA A 350 -12.63 4.57 -15.94
CA ALA A 350 -11.83 3.39 -16.23
C ALA A 350 -12.69 2.25 -16.78
N LYS A 351 -13.80 1.93 -16.10
CA LYS A 351 -14.76 0.91 -16.56
C LYS A 351 -15.37 1.24 -17.92
N GLN A 352 -15.67 2.51 -18.20
CA GLN A 352 -16.16 2.95 -19.51
C GLN A 352 -15.09 2.74 -20.61
N GLY A 353 -13.84 3.14 -20.36
CA GLY A 353 -12.71 2.92 -21.28
C GLY A 353 -12.44 1.44 -21.57
N GLN A 354 -12.43 0.59 -20.54
CA GLN A 354 -12.31 -0.87 -20.69
C GLN A 354 -13.48 -1.51 -21.45
N GLN A 355 -14.63 -0.83 -21.53
CA GLN A 355 -15.79 -1.23 -22.34
C GLN A 355 -15.78 -0.62 -23.76
N ARG A 356 -14.68 0.03 -24.15
CA ARG A 356 -14.54 0.83 -25.39
C ARG A 356 -15.61 1.92 -25.54
N ARG A 357 -16.08 2.48 -24.43
CA ARG A 357 -17.02 3.61 -24.39
C ARG A 357 -16.27 4.90 -24.07
N THR A 358 -16.75 6.02 -24.62
CA THR A 358 -16.32 7.35 -24.20
C THR A 358 -16.55 7.53 -22.69
N PRO A 359 -15.54 7.98 -21.92
CA PRO A 359 -15.71 8.24 -20.49
C PRO A 359 -16.56 9.48 -20.22
N GLU A 360 -17.76 9.25 -19.68
CA GLU A 360 -18.82 10.25 -19.43
C GLU A 360 -19.04 10.53 -17.94
N ALA A 361 -18.45 9.71 -17.05
CA ALA A 361 -18.57 9.94 -15.62
C ALA A 361 -17.89 11.26 -15.21
N SER A 362 -18.62 12.07 -14.44
CA SER A 362 -18.19 13.38 -13.92
C SER A 362 -18.22 13.41 -12.40
N TRP A 363 -17.42 14.28 -11.81
CA TRP A 363 -17.30 14.36 -10.36
C TRP A 363 -18.50 15.10 -9.79
N LYS A 364 -19.34 14.34 -9.07
CA LYS A 364 -20.41 14.87 -8.25
C LYS A 364 -19.90 14.84 -6.81
N PRO A 365 -19.54 15.99 -6.20
CA PRO A 365 -19.20 15.99 -4.79
C PRO A 365 -20.37 15.42 -3.99
N ALA A 366 -20.06 14.75 -2.88
CA ALA A 366 -21.11 14.32 -1.97
C ALA A 366 -21.96 15.55 -1.59
N PRO A 367 -23.30 15.42 -1.48
CA PRO A 367 -24.09 16.52 -0.95
C PRO A 367 -23.51 16.84 0.43
N SER A 368 -23.05 18.08 0.62
CA SER A 368 -22.42 18.49 1.87
C SER A 368 -23.44 18.32 2.98
N HIS A 369 -23.34 17.20 3.69
CA HIS A 369 -24.14 16.93 4.86
C HIS A 369 -23.77 18.05 5.81
N GLY A 370 -24.75 18.89 6.15
CA GLY A 370 -24.56 20.12 6.90
C GLY A 370 -24.22 19.85 8.36
N HIS A 371 -23.19 19.04 8.62
CA HIS A 371 -22.45 18.93 9.85
C HIS A 371 -21.72 20.25 10.13
N ARG A 372 -22.53 21.29 10.36
CA ARG A 372 -22.22 22.23 11.42
C ARG A 372 -22.18 21.39 12.69
N LEU A 373 -20.99 20.85 12.99
CA LEU A 373 -20.63 20.49 14.36
C LEU A 373 -21.07 21.69 15.20
N PRO A 374 -21.98 21.51 16.18
CA PRO A 374 -22.50 22.64 16.92
C PRO A 374 -21.32 23.30 17.60
N CYS A 375 -21.00 24.54 17.20
CA CYS A 375 -19.95 25.33 17.82
C CYS A 375 -20.28 25.38 19.31
N LEU A 376 -19.53 24.61 20.11
CA LEU A 376 -19.67 24.56 21.56
C LEU A 376 -19.42 25.98 22.03
N GLY A 377 -20.50 26.66 22.41
CA GLY A 377 -20.50 28.10 22.58
C GLY A 377 -19.48 28.49 23.63
N ALA A 378 -18.37 29.07 23.19
CA ALA A 378 -17.34 29.59 24.07
C ALA A 378 -17.99 30.61 25.00
N GLY A 379 -18.18 30.21 26.27
CA GLY A 379 -18.84 31.03 27.26
C GLY A 379 -18.16 32.39 27.35
N ALA A 380 -18.94 33.46 27.25
CA ALA A 380 -18.43 34.83 27.14
C ALA A 380 -17.72 35.30 28.42
N GLY A 381 -16.46 34.89 28.58
CA GLY A 381 -15.52 35.40 29.58
C GLY A 381 -15.15 36.85 29.26
N LYS A 382 -15.71 37.80 30.01
CA LYS A 382 -15.37 39.22 29.86
C LYS A 382 -13.90 39.49 30.19
N GLY A 383 -13.17 39.99 29.19
CA GLY A 383 -12.17 41.04 29.41
C GLY A 383 -10.70 40.63 29.36
N SER A 384 -10.06 40.97 28.24
CA SER A 384 -8.79 41.71 28.24
C SER A 384 -8.53 42.35 26.87
N ARG A 385 -8.12 43.62 26.87
CA ARG A 385 -7.44 44.24 25.72
C ARG A 385 -5.97 43.84 25.80
N LEU A 386 -5.32 43.53 24.67
CA LEU A 386 -4.09 44.24 24.26
C LEU A 386 -3.62 43.85 22.83
N VAL A 387 -3.09 44.87 22.13
CA VAL A 387 -2.09 44.86 21.03
C VAL A 387 -2.39 44.07 19.74
N ALA A 388 -2.41 44.81 18.64
CA ALA A 388 -2.33 44.30 17.28
C ALA A 388 -0.90 43.90 16.91
N GLY A 389 -0.74 42.77 16.22
CA GLY A 389 0.50 42.29 15.63
C GLY A 389 0.31 41.91 14.16
N VAL A 390 1.24 42.35 13.33
CA VAL A 390 1.44 42.12 11.88
C VAL A 390 0.70 40.90 11.31
N VAL A 391 -0.18 41.15 10.33
CA VAL A 391 -0.73 40.11 9.44
C VAL A 391 0.37 39.63 8.51
N ALA A 392 0.75 38.36 8.61
CA ALA A 392 1.56 37.68 7.60
C ALA A 392 0.63 37.17 6.47
N ASP A 393 1.09 37.30 5.23
CA ASP A 393 0.35 36.94 4.02
C ASP A 393 0.37 35.41 3.79
N PRO A 394 -0.78 34.72 3.83
CA PRO A 394 -0.84 33.26 3.69
C PRO A 394 -0.58 32.77 2.26
N HIS A 395 -0.61 33.63 1.24
CA HIS A 395 -0.47 33.18 -0.15
C HIS A 395 0.94 32.72 -0.55
N ARG A 396 1.94 32.86 0.33
CA ARG A 396 3.34 32.55 -0.02
C ARG A 396 3.80 31.12 0.30
N GLN A 397 3.06 30.35 1.10
CA GLN A 397 3.46 28.97 1.45
C GLN A 397 3.01 27.91 0.43
N CYS A 398 1.95 28.16 -0.34
CA CYS A 398 1.42 27.20 -1.32
C CYS A 398 2.34 26.91 -2.51
N LEU A 399 3.47 27.62 -2.66
CA LEU A 399 4.41 27.45 -3.77
C LEU A 399 5.69 26.68 -3.41
N GLU A 400 6.01 26.51 -2.11
CA GLU A 400 7.23 25.77 -1.69
C GLU A 400 6.96 24.26 -1.47
N GLY A 401 5.69 23.83 -1.37
CA GLY A 401 5.33 22.41 -1.28
C GLY A 401 5.52 21.62 -2.59
N ALA A 402 5.25 22.26 -3.74
CA ALA A 402 5.31 21.62 -5.05
C ALA A 402 6.71 21.09 -5.43
N ASP A 403 7.78 21.79 -5.01
CA ASP A 403 9.16 21.38 -5.30
C ASP A 403 9.61 20.12 -4.52
N SER A 404 8.94 19.76 -3.42
CA SER A 404 9.26 18.52 -2.69
C SER A 404 8.74 17.26 -3.40
N LEU A 405 7.59 17.35 -4.08
CA LEU A 405 7.04 16.23 -4.87
C LEU A 405 7.78 16.03 -6.20
N ALA A 406 8.36 17.08 -6.78
CA ALA A 406 9.32 16.96 -7.88
C ALA A 406 10.58 16.16 -7.51
N LEU A 407 10.86 15.99 -6.21
CA LEU A 407 11.92 15.13 -5.69
C LEU A 407 11.47 13.67 -5.44
N MET A 408 10.16 13.38 -5.39
CA MET A 408 9.64 12.00 -5.33
C MET A 408 9.60 11.33 -6.72
N ARG A 409 9.63 12.11 -7.80
CA ARG A 409 9.85 11.62 -9.19
C ARG A 409 11.34 11.55 -9.57
N ARG A 410 12.25 11.44 -8.60
CA ARG A 410 13.71 11.31 -8.78
C ARG A 410 14.32 10.25 -7.85
#